data_AF-A0A4P2V840-F1
#
_entry.id   AF-A0A4P2V840-F1
#
_cell.length_a   1.000
_cell.length_b   1.000
_cell.length_c   1.000
_cell.angle_alpha   90.00
_cell.angle_beta   90.00
_cell.angle_gamma   90.00
#
_symmetry.space_group_name_H-M   'P 1'
#
loop_
_entity.id
_entity.type
_entity.pdbx_description
1 polymer ?
#
loop_
_entity_poly.entity_id
_entity_poly.type
_entity_poly.pdbx_seq_one_letter_code
_entity_poly.pdbx_strand_id
1 'polypeptide(L)'
;CGEDAQDRSDRTILLPWVKFLWESYCQCLELLRVNTHCETLYHDIARMAFQFCLKYNRKSEFRRLCDKLRKHLEDICKSSNQTTGVSINKVETQQLCLDTRLYLLDSAIQMELWQEAYKAIEDIHGLMALSKKTPVPKTMANYYQKLAMVFSKAGNQLFHAAALLKLFQLTRELKKNLTKDDLQRMAAHVLLATLSIPLPSAHPEFDRFIEADKSPLEKAQKLAILLGLPQPPTRVSLIREVVRLNVPQLVSEDFRNLYNWLEVDFNPLNLCQRIQSVVDTIESGPAETSLLTPYIQSLKDVTIMRLIRQISQVYESIEFKRL
;
A
#
# COMPACT_ATOMS: atom_id res chain seq x y z
N CYS A 1 35.72 1.33 12.52
CA CYS A 1 35.01 2.29 13.39
C CYS A 1 35.47 3.71 13.05
N GLY A 2 34.88 4.31 12.01
CA GLY A 2 35.00 5.75 11.76
C GLY A 2 33.69 6.38 12.20
N GLU A 3 33.56 6.72 13.48
CA GLU A 3 32.51 7.65 13.91
C GLU A 3 33.07 9.06 13.75
N ASP A 4 32.38 9.88 12.95
CA ASP A 4 32.71 11.28 12.69
C ASP A 4 32.68 12.09 13.99
N ALA A 5 33.43 13.18 14.05
CA ALA A 5 33.48 14.05 15.24
C ALA A 5 32.09 14.57 15.65
N GLN A 6 31.19 14.73 14.66
CA GLN A 6 29.80 15.12 14.84
C GLN A 6 28.98 14.04 15.58
N ASP A 7 29.17 12.76 15.24
CA ASP A 7 28.47 11.65 15.91
C ASP A 7 28.86 11.57 17.39
N ARG A 8 30.12 11.88 17.72
CA ARG A 8 30.61 11.90 19.10
C ARG A 8 30.04 13.05 19.91
N SER A 9 29.95 14.25 19.33
CA SER A 9 29.32 15.41 19.99
C SER A 9 27.82 15.19 20.19
N ASP A 10 27.13 14.65 19.18
CA ASP A 10 25.70 14.36 19.26
C ASP A 10 25.40 13.31 20.34
N ARG A 11 26.26 12.30 20.46
CA ARG A 11 26.12 11.28 21.50
C ARG A 11 26.37 11.81 22.91
N THR A 12 27.28 12.77 23.07
CA THR A 12 27.69 13.27 24.39
C THR A 12 26.76 14.38 24.90
N ILE A 13 26.37 15.30 24.02
CA ILE A 13 25.66 16.52 24.40
C ILE A 13 24.17 16.40 24.07
N LEU A 14 23.82 16.00 22.85
CA LEU A 14 22.44 16.02 22.36
C LEU A 14 21.62 14.84 22.87
N LEU A 15 22.20 13.63 22.90
CA LEU A 15 21.48 12.39 23.23
C LEU A 15 20.79 12.40 24.62
N PRO A 16 21.39 12.93 25.71
CA PRO A 16 20.69 13.04 26.99
C PRO A 16 19.40 13.87 26.90
N TRP A 17 19.42 15.00 26.19
CA TRP A 17 18.25 15.85 25.98
C TRP A 17 17.20 15.18 25.10
N VAL A 18 17.63 14.47 24.06
CA VAL A 18 16.73 13.68 23.20
C VAL A 18 16.02 12.59 24.02
N LYS A 19 16.74 11.88 24.89
CA LYS A 19 16.14 10.90 25.81
C LYS A 19 15.17 11.55 26.78
N PHE A 20 15.57 12.66 27.40
CA PHE A 20 14.71 13.42 28.32
C PHE A 20 13.40 13.88 27.65
N LEU A 21 13.50 14.43 26.43
CA LEU A 21 12.35 14.88 25.66
C LEU A 21 11.43 13.71 25.29
N TRP A 22 11.98 12.57 24.89
CA TRP A 22 11.22 11.35 24.64
C TRP A 22 10.44 10.87 25.89
N GLU A 23 11.11 10.81 27.05
CA GLU A 23 10.45 10.43 28.30
C GLU A 23 9.36 11.43 28.70
N SER A 24 9.58 12.72 28.45
CA SER A 24 8.58 13.78 28.67
C SER A 24 7.32 13.54 27.82
N TYR A 25 7.48 13.22 26.53
CA TYR A 25 6.35 12.84 25.68
C TYR A 25 5.62 11.60 26.23
N CYS A 26 6.35 10.58 26.65
CA CYS A 26 5.77 9.36 27.20
C CYS A 26 4.93 9.60 28.46
N GLN A 27 5.43 10.44 29.36
CA GLN A 27 4.75 10.80 30.60
C GLN A 27 3.49 11.65 30.34
N CYS A 28 3.59 12.64 29.45
CA CYS A 28 2.42 13.43 29.07
C CYS A 28 1.32 12.56 28.43
N LEU A 29 1.68 11.64 27.54
CA LEU A 29 0.70 10.71 26.95
C LEU A 29 0.07 9.80 28.00
N GLU A 30 0.83 9.32 28.96
CA GLU A 30 0.32 8.48 30.06
C GLU A 30 -0.69 9.25 30.93
N LEU A 31 -0.36 10.51 31.27
CA LEU A 31 -1.17 11.39 32.11
C LEU A 31 -2.51 11.74 31.45
N LEU A 32 -2.50 12.02 30.15
CA LEU A 32 -3.66 12.58 29.46
C LEU A 32 -4.62 11.53 28.89
N ARG A 33 -4.21 10.25 28.78
CA ARG A 33 -4.92 9.22 27.98
C ARG A 33 -6.39 8.97 28.34
N VAL A 34 -6.79 9.23 29.58
CA VAL A 34 -8.17 8.98 30.08
C VAL A 34 -8.97 10.26 30.31
N ASN A 35 -8.38 11.44 30.10
CA ASN A 35 -9.01 12.71 30.41
C ASN A 35 -9.76 13.26 29.19
N THR A 36 -11.10 13.27 29.27
CA THR A 36 -11.98 13.75 28.19
C THR A 36 -11.78 15.21 27.82
N HIS A 37 -11.34 16.05 28.75
CA HIS A 37 -11.11 17.47 28.49
C HIS A 37 -9.77 17.73 27.79
N CYS A 38 -8.88 16.73 27.74
CA CYS A 38 -7.54 16.86 27.19
C CYS A 38 -7.28 15.91 26.00
N GLU A 39 -8.32 15.33 25.40
CA GLU A 39 -8.18 14.42 24.25
C GLU A 39 -7.42 15.08 23.10
N THR A 40 -7.81 16.30 22.71
CA THR A 40 -7.13 17.06 21.65
C THR A 40 -5.63 17.22 21.94
N LEU A 41 -5.29 17.64 23.18
CA LEU A 41 -3.91 17.80 23.60
C LEU A 41 -3.14 16.48 23.58
N TYR A 42 -3.75 15.38 24.04
CA TYR A 42 -3.14 14.05 23.97
C TYR A 42 -2.78 13.69 22.52
N HIS A 43 -3.69 13.92 21.58
CA HIS A 43 -3.47 13.61 20.16
C HIS A 43 -2.44 14.54 19.51
N ASP A 44 -2.40 15.82 19.87
CA ASP A 44 -1.36 16.74 19.40
C ASP A 44 0.02 16.35 19.92
N ILE A 45 0.12 15.94 21.19
CA ILE A 45 1.37 15.43 21.78
C ILE A 45 1.82 14.14 21.08
N ALA A 46 0.89 13.24 20.74
CA ALA A 46 1.22 12.03 19.99
C ALA A 46 1.82 12.36 18.60
N ARG A 47 1.24 13.34 17.88
CA ARG A 47 1.76 13.82 16.59
C ARG A 47 3.13 14.48 16.74
N MET A 48 3.31 15.32 17.77
CA MET A 48 4.62 15.93 18.08
C MET A 48 5.68 14.87 18.39
N ALA A 49 5.32 13.80 19.11
CA ALA A 49 6.23 12.70 19.40
C ALA A 49 6.64 11.92 18.14
N PHE A 50 5.72 11.70 17.18
CA PHE A 50 6.08 11.14 15.86
C PHE A 50 7.00 12.08 15.07
N GLN A 51 6.73 13.38 15.05
CA GLN A 51 7.60 14.37 14.41
C GLN A 51 9.00 14.41 15.05
N PHE A 52 9.07 14.29 16.38
CA PHE A 52 10.33 14.13 17.11
C PHE A 52 11.09 12.87 16.65
N CYS A 53 10.40 11.73 16.54
CA CYS A 53 11.02 10.49 16.08
C CYS A 53 11.54 10.60 14.64
N LEU A 54 10.81 11.28 13.75
CA LEU A 54 11.25 11.62 12.39
C LEU A 54 12.50 12.49 12.41
N LYS A 55 12.45 13.62 13.13
CA LYS A 55 13.52 14.64 13.16
C LYS A 55 14.85 14.07 13.65
N TYR A 56 14.83 13.19 14.65
CA TYR A 56 16.04 12.61 15.24
C TYR A 56 16.27 11.15 14.81
N ASN A 57 15.57 10.67 13.78
CA ASN A 57 15.68 9.31 13.23
C ASN A 57 15.58 8.19 14.31
N ARG A 58 14.68 8.35 15.28
CA ARG A 58 14.51 7.46 16.43
C ARG A 58 13.57 6.29 16.13
N LYS A 59 14.02 5.34 15.32
CA LYS A 59 13.19 4.18 14.89
C LYS A 59 12.73 3.29 16.06
N SER A 60 13.52 3.16 17.13
CA SER A 60 13.17 2.32 18.29
C SER A 60 12.06 2.94 19.13
N GLU A 61 12.17 4.24 19.43
CA GLU A 61 11.15 5.03 20.12
C GLU A 61 9.87 5.12 19.29
N PHE A 62 9.97 5.27 17.96
CA PHE A 62 8.82 5.23 17.07
C PHE A 62 7.98 3.95 17.26
N ARG A 63 8.62 2.77 17.26
CA ARG A 63 7.91 1.49 17.48
C ARG A 63 7.26 1.43 18.86
N ARG A 64 7.98 1.87 19.91
CA ARG A 64 7.45 1.96 21.27
C ARG A 64 6.24 2.90 21.35
N LEU A 65 6.25 4.01 20.61
CA LEU A 65 5.11 4.93 20.52
C LEU A 65 3.90 4.23 19.89
N CYS A 66 4.08 3.53 18.77
CA CYS A 66 3.02 2.78 18.11
C CYS A 66 2.36 1.79 19.08
N ASP A 67 3.16 0.98 19.78
CA ASP A 67 2.66 -0.02 20.72
C ASP A 67 1.96 0.62 21.93
N LYS A 68 2.51 1.73 22.46
CA LYS A 68 1.86 2.52 23.52
C LYS A 68 0.49 3.03 23.08
N LEU A 69 0.40 3.60 21.87
CA LEU A 69 -0.87 4.13 21.37
C LEU A 69 -1.90 3.02 21.07
N ARG A 70 -1.47 1.82 20.64
CA ARG A 70 -2.36 0.65 20.49
C ARG A 70 -2.90 0.19 21.84
N LYS A 71 -2.02 0.03 22.83
CA LYS A 71 -2.41 -0.31 24.20
C LYS A 71 -3.42 0.69 24.77
N HIS A 72 -3.16 2.00 24.62
CA HIS A 72 -4.09 3.03 25.08
C HIS A 72 -5.46 2.91 24.40
N LEU A 73 -5.51 2.62 23.10
CA LEU A 73 -6.76 2.43 22.38
C LEU A 73 -7.51 1.18 22.85
N GLU A 74 -6.81 0.07 23.06
CA GLU A 74 -7.40 -1.16 23.63
C GLU A 74 -8.01 -0.91 25.01
N ASP A 75 -7.33 -0.14 25.86
CA ASP A 75 -7.81 0.21 27.20
C ASP A 75 -9.05 1.10 27.15
N ILE A 76 -9.11 2.06 26.21
CA ILE A 76 -10.29 2.91 25.96
C ILE A 76 -11.47 2.05 25.46
N CYS A 77 -11.23 1.09 24.56
CA CYS A 77 -12.26 0.19 24.05
C CYS A 77 -12.85 -0.70 25.16
N LYS A 78 -12.01 -1.23 26.08
CA LYS A 78 -12.46 -2.03 27.23
C LYS A 78 -13.24 -1.21 28.26
N SER A 79 -12.84 0.04 28.47
CA SER A 79 -13.45 0.96 29.44
C SER A 79 -14.77 1.58 28.97
N SER A 80 -15.27 1.23 27.78
CA SER A 80 -16.49 1.79 27.17
C SER A 80 -17.76 1.68 28.04
N ASN A 81 -17.78 0.83 29.08
CA ASN A 81 -18.90 0.66 29.99
C ASN A 81 -18.88 1.61 31.21
N GLN A 82 -17.82 2.39 31.38
CA GLN A 82 -17.70 3.36 32.47
C GLN A 82 -18.35 4.70 32.04
N THR A 83 -19.17 5.28 32.93
CA THR A 83 -19.86 6.56 32.70
C THR A 83 -18.92 7.77 32.74
N THR A 84 -17.67 7.59 33.18
CA THR A 84 -16.65 8.64 33.30
C THR A 84 -15.42 8.24 32.50
N GLY A 85 -14.86 9.17 31.70
CA GLY A 85 -13.66 8.96 30.88
C GLY A 85 -13.88 9.02 29.37
N VAL A 86 -12.77 8.86 28.63
CA VAL A 86 -12.75 8.84 27.15
C VAL A 86 -13.48 7.59 26.65
N SER A 87 -14.35 7.77 25.66
CA SER A 87 -15.16 6.67 25.11
C SER A 87 -15.01 6.58 23.60
N ILE A 88 -14.65 5.40 23.11
CA ILE A 88 -14.52 5.12 21.67
C ILE A 88 -15.84 5.22 20.90
N ASN A 89 -16.98 5.29 21.60
CA ASN A 89 -18.29 5.46 20.97
C ASN A 89 -18.56 6.92 20.55
N LYS A 90 -17.79 7.88 21.06
CA LYS A 90 -17.91 9.30 20.67
C LYS A 90 -17.28 9.50 19.30
N VAL A 91 -18.00 10.20 18.42
CA VAL A 91 -17.56 10.45 17.04
C VAL A 91 -16.30 11.31 17.01
N GLU A 92 -16.20 12.30 17.91
CA GLU A 92 -15.01 13.16 18.02
C GLU A 92 -13.76 12.36 18.40
N THR A 93 -13.88 11.46 19.38
CA THR A 93 -12.79 10.57 19.80
C THR A 93 -12.35 9.65 18.66
N GLN A 94 -13.30 9.04 17.95
CA GLN A 94 -13.00 8.20 16.78
C GLN A 94 -12.21 8.97 15.71
N GLN A 95 -12.63 10.21 15.43
CA GLN A 95 -11.96 11.07 14.45
C GLN A 95 -10.54 11.44 14.89
N LEU A 96 -10.35 11.84 16.14
CA LEU A 96 -9.01 12.15 16.68
C LEU A 96 -8.07 10.94 16.63
N CYS A 97 -8.57 9.75 16.97
CA CYS A 97 -7.84 8.48 16.83
C CYS A 97 -7.44 8.24 15.37
N LEU A 98 -8.39 8.35 14.44
CA LEU A 98 -8.16 8.13 13.01
C LEU A 98 -7.10 9.09 12.46
N ASP A 99 -7.21 10.39 12.74
CA ASP A 99 -6.27 11.41 12.28
C ASP A 99 -4.86 11.17 12.81
N THR A 100 -4.75 10.73 14.07
CA THR A 100 -3.45 10.38 14.66
C THR A 100 -2.84 9.15 14.00
N ARG A 101 -3.65 8.13 13.66
CA ARG A 101 -3.17 6.93 12.96
C ARG A 101 -2.79 7.21 11.51
N LEU A 102 -3.50 8.11 10.81
CA LEU A 102 -3.12 8.56 9.48
C LEU A 102 -1.77 9.28 9.48
N TYR A 103 -1.51 10.11 10.50
CA TYR A 103 -0.22 10.77 10.71
C TYR A 103 0.89 9.77 11.05
N LEU A 104 0.61 8.78 11.91
CA LEU A 104 1.52 7.66 12.19
C LEU A 104 1.92 6.95 10.89
N LEU A 105 0.94 6.61 10.05
CA LEU A 105 1.19 5.93 8.78
C LEU A 105 2.09 6.75 7.86
N ASP A 106 1.85 8.06 7.71
CA ASP A 106 2.74 8.96 6.97
C ASP A 106 4.17 8.91 7.51
N SER A 107 4.31 9.03 8.83
CA SER A 107 5.59 9.06 9.51
C SER A 107 6.34 7.73 9.38
N ALA A 108 5.62 6.61 9.48
CA ALA A 108 6.18 5.27 9.32
C ALA A 108 6.71 5.05 7.90
N ILE A 109 5.97 5.52 6.88
CA ILE A 109 6.40 5.46 5.47
C ILE A 109 7.66 6.30 5.27
N GLN A 110 7.71 7.53 5.80
CA GLN A 110 8.88 8.41 5.69
C GLN A 110 10.14 7.82 6.36
N MET A 111 9.98 7.07 7.46
CA MET A 111 11.09 6.36 8.13
C MET A 111 11.40 4.97 7.54
N GLU A 112 10.68 4.58 6.48
CA GLU A 112 10.73 3.27 5.84
C GLU A 112 10.46 2.10 6.80
N LEU A 113 9.61 2.32 7.80
CA LEU A 113 9.17 1.31 8.76
C LEU A 113 7.95 0.56 8.21
N TRP A 114 8.14 -0.22 7.14
CA TRP A 114 7.06 -0.88 6.40
C TRP A 114 6.18 -1.81 7.24
N GLN A 115 6.76 -2.51 8.22
CA GLN A 115 6.00 -3.34 9.15
C GLN A 115 5.07 -2.51 10.06
N GLU A 116 5.51 -1.35 10.54
CA GLU A 116 4.66 -0.45 11.33
C GLU A 116 3.62 0.25 10.46
N ALA A 117 3.96 0.58 9.21
CA ALA A 117 2.99 1.09 8.24
C ALA A 117 1.87 0.08 7.98
N TYR A 118 2.20 -1.21 7.83
CA TYR A 118 1.21 -2.28 7.68
C TYR A 118 0.29 -2.39 8.91
N LYS A 119 0.84 -2.47 10.13
CA LYS A 119 0.03 -2.49 11.36
C LYS A 119 -0.84 -1.23 11.50
N ALA A 120 -0.33 -0.06 11.11
CA ALA A 120 -1.09 1.18 11.15
C ALA A 120 -2.28 1.18 10.17
N ILE A 121 -2.14 0.53 9.01
CA ILE A 121 -3.25 0.31 8.08
C ILE A 121 -4.33 -0.58 8.72
N GLU A 122 -3.94 -1.66 9.42
CA GLU A 122 -4.88 -2.50 10.17
C GLU A 122 -5.61 -1.70 11.25
N ASP A 123 -4.88 -0.87 12.01
CA ASP A 123 -5.44 0.03 13.03
C ASP A 123 -6.44 1.02 12.41
N ILE A 124 -6.10 1.64 11.28
CA ILE A 124 -6.97 2.58 10.55
C ILE A 124 -8.23 1.86 10.06
N HIS A 125 -8.09 0.68 9.46
CA HIS A 125 -9.22 -0.12 9.00
C HIS A 125 -10.17 -0.47 10.15
N GLY A 126 -9.63 -0.93 11.28
CA GLY A 126 -10.42 -1.21 12.48
C GLY A 126 -11.18 0.03 12.98
N LEU A 127 -10.53 1.19 13.05
CA LEU A 127 -11.18 2.45 13.45
C LEU A 127 -12.30 2.88 12.48
N MET A 128 -12.09 2.71 11.17
CA MET A 128 -13.13 2.98 10.17
C MET A 128 -14.32 2.04 10.31
N ALA A 129 -14.09 0.77 10.61
CA ALA A 129 -15.15 -0.22 10.83
C ALA A 129 -15.95 0.04 12.12
N LEU A 130 -15.29 0.57 13.16
CA LEU A 130 -15.96 0.99 14.40
C LEU A 130 -16.80 2.27 14.21
N SER A 131 -16.44 3.12 13.24
CA SER A 131 -17.19 4.33 12.98
C SER A 131 -18.47 4.03 12.21
N LYS A 132 -19.59 4.59 12.69
CA LYS A 132 -20.88 4.54 11.97
C LYS A 132 -20.93 5.54 10.80
N LYS A 133 -19.99 6.49 10.73
CA LYS A 133 -19.93 7.48 9.66
C LYS A 133 -19.05 6.95 8.54
N THR A 134 -19.54 7.04 7.30
CA THR A 134 -18.71 6.78 6.12
C THR A 134 -17.55 7.77 6.10
N PRO A 135 -16.29 7.29 5.98
CA PRO A 135 -15.14 8.18 5.96
C PRO A 135 -15.20 9.16 4.79
N VAL A 136 -14.65 10.36 4.99
CA VAL A 136 -14.61 11.39 3.94
C VAL A 136 -13.85 10.84 2.73
N PRO A 137 -14.38 10.96 1.50
CA PRO A 137 -13.76 10.32 0.35
C PRO A 137 -12.32 10.74 0.05
N LYS A 138 -11.94 11.99 0.36
CA LYS A 138 -10.55 12.46 0.27
C LYS A 138 -9.62 11.65 1.19
N THR A 139 -10.08 11.35 2.40
CA THR A 139 -9.35 10.51 3.36
C THR A 139 -9.23 9.08 2.84
N MET A 140 -10.28 8.56 2.19
CA MET A 140 -10.25 7.22 1.60
C MET A 140 -9.31 7.11 0.41
N ALA A 141 -9.24 8.15 -0.43
CA ALA A 141 -8.26 8.20 -1.52
C ALA A 141 -6.83 8.15 -0.96
N ASN A 142 -6.54 8.93 0.10
CA ASN A 142 -5.24 8.90 0.76
C ASN A 142 -4.93 7.52 1.38
N TYR A 143 -5.93 6.90 2.02
CA TYR A 143 -5.81 5.54 2.56
C TYR A 143 -5.44 4.53 1.47
N TYR A 144 -6.18 4.47 0.36
CA TYR A 144 -5.89 3.54 -0.73
C TYR A 144 -4.55 3.82 -1.42
N GLN A 145 -4.16 5.08 -1.56
CA GLN A 145 -2.85 5.46 -2.09
C GLN A 145 -1.71 4.90 -1.24
N LYS A 146 -1.77 5.08 0.08
CA LYS A 146 -0.76 4.55 1.01
C LYS A 146 -0.81 3.03 1.11
N LEU A 147 -2.00 2.45 1.10
CA LEU A 147 -2.19 1.00 1.09
C LEU A 147 -1.54 0.36 -0.15
N ALA A 148 -1.74 0.95 -1.33
CA ALA A 148 -1.08 0.51 -2.56
C ALA A 148 0.45 0.56 -2.41
N MET A 149 1.00 1.62 -1.83
CA MET A 149 2.44 1.74 -1.59
C MET A 149 2.97 0.64 -0.66
N VAL A 150 2.28 0.39 0.46
CA VAL A 150 2.66 -0.67 1.42
C VAL A 150 2.61 -2.05 0.77
N PHE A 151 1.56 -2.36 -0.02
CA PHE A 151 1.49 -3.63 -0.73
C PHE A 151 2.59 -3.79 -1.78
N SER A 152 2.95 -2.72 -2.48
CA SER A 152 4.07 -2.74 -3.43
C SER A 152 5.39 -3.08 -2.72
N LYS A 153 5.69 -2.42 -1.60
CA LYS A 153 6.90 -2.67 -0.82
C LYS A 153 6.93 -4.03 -0.13
N ALA A 154 5.76 -4.60 0.18
CA ALA A 154 5.63 -5.95 0.69
C ALA A 154 5.75 -7.04 -0.39
N GLY A 155 5.89 -6.68 -1.68
CA GLY A 155 5.92 -7.64 -2.80
C GLY A 155 4.56 -8.21 -3.18
N ASN A 156 3.47 -7.72 -2.58
CA ASN A 156 2.10 -8.19 -2.83
C ASN A 156 1.49 -7.49 -4.05
N GLN A 157 1.99 -7.79 -5.24
CA GLN A 157 1.62 -7.11 -6.49
C GLN A 157 0.12 -7.18 -6.82
N LEU A 158 -0.51 -8.32 -6.53
CA LEU A 158 -1.95 -8.54 -6.71
C LEU A 158 -2.80 -7.57 -5.87
N PHE A 159 -2.47 -7.43 -4.58
CA PHE A 159 -3.18 -6.53 -3.68
C PHE A 159 -2.84 -5.06 -3.95
N HIS A 160 -1.60 -4.79 -4.38
CA HIS A 160 -1.20 -3.47 -4.86
C HIS A 160 -2.05 -3.01 -6.06
N ALA A 161 -2.20 -3.83 -7.09
CA ALA A 161 -3.04 -3.52 -8.24
C ALA A 161 -4.53 -3.34 -7.84
N ALA A 162 -5.04 -4.18 -6.94
CA ALA A 162 -6.39 -4.04 -6.41
C ALA A 162 -6.60 -2.72 -5.64
N ALA A 163 -5.60 -2.28 -4.85
CA ALA A 163 -5.62 -1.00 -4.15
C ALA A 163 -5.64 0.19 -5.13
N LEU A 164 -4.82 0.15 -6.18
CA LEU A 164 -4.81 1.17 -7.23
C LEU A 164 -6.16 1.23 -7.97
N LEU A 165 -6.77 0.07 -8.24
CA LEU A 165 -8.08 0.00 -8.88
C LEU A 165 -9.17 0.64 -8.01
N LYS A 166 -9.17 0.38 -6.69
CA LYS A 166 -10.07 1.04 -5.74
C LYS A 166 -9.85 2.55 -5.70
N LEU A 167 -8.59 3.00 -5.67
CA LEU A 167 -8.23 4.41 -5.73
C LEU A 167 -8.74 5.08 -7.02
N PHE A 168 -8.60 4.40 -8.16
CA PHE A 168 -9.08 4.88 -9.45
C PHE A 168 -10.60 5.02 -9.50
N GLN A 169 -11.34 3.99 -9.05
CA GLN A 169 -12.80 4.04 -8.95
C GLN A 169 -13.26 5.24 -8.11
N LEU A 170 -12.70 5.36 -6.91
CA LEU A 170 -13.04 6.42 -5.96
C LEU A 170 -12.71 7.82 -6.53
N THR A 171 -11.54 7.99 -7.12
CA THR A 171 -11.13 9.30 -7.66
C THR A 171 -12.02 9.75 -8.82
N ARG A 172 -12.44 8.80 -9.67
CA ARG A 172 -13.34 9.07 -10.80
C ARG A 172 -14.74 9.49 -10.33
N GLU A 173 -15.23 8.91 -9.24
CA GLU A 173 -16.51 9.29 -8.63
C GLU A 173 -16.45 10.68 -7.99
N LEU A 174 -15.30 11.07 -7.43
CA LEU A 174 -15.14 12.32 -6.68
C LEU A 174 -14.86 13.54 -7.54
N LYS A 175 -13.99 13.41 -8.54
CA LYS A 175 -13.52 14.55 -9.33
C LYS A 175 -14.34 14.68 -10.62
N LYS A 176 -15.45 15.43 -10.54
CA LYS A 176 -16.26 15.79 -11.74
C LYS A 176 -15.48 16.54 -12.81
N ASN A 177 -14.38 17.22 -12.44
CA ASN A 177 -13.50 17.99 -13.33
C ASN A 177 -12.08 17.40 -13.40
N LEU A 178 -11.94 16.07 -13.45
CA LEU A 178 -10.62 15.46 -13.64
C LEU A 178 -10.09 15.81 -15.05
N THR A 179 -8.84 16.26 -15.13
CA THR A 179 -8.22 16.52 -16.44
C THR A 179 -8.07 15.20 -17.20
N LYS A 180 -8.10 15.26 -18.54
CA LYS A 180 -7.91 14.06 -19.37
C LYS A 180 -6.54 13.42 -19.11
N ASP A 181 -5.52 14.24 -18.91
CA ASP A 181 -4.15 13.77 -18.67
C ASP A 181 -4.02 13.05 -17.32
N ASP A 182 -4.63 13.58 -16.26
CA ASP A 182 -4.62 12.90 -14.96
C ASP A 182 -5.38 11.57 -15.01
N LEU A 183 -6.52 11.54 -15.71
CA LEU A 183 -7.30 10.31 -15.88
C LEU A 183 -6.51 9.26 -16.66
N GLN A 184 -5.87 9.67 -17.76
CA GLN A 184 -5.04 8.80 -18.59
C GLN A 184 -3.83 8.26 -17.81
N ARG A 185 -3.17 9.10 -17.00
CA ARG A 185 -2.04 8.70 -16.16
C ARG A 185 -2.47 7.67 -15.12
N MET A 186 -3.57 7.91 -14.42
CA MET A 186 -4.11 6.96 -13.43
C MET A 186 -4.56 5.65 -14.08
N ALA A 187 -5.20 5.72 -15.25
CA ALA A 187 -5.61 4.55 -16.01
C ALA A 187 -4.40 3.70 -16.45
N ALA A 188 -3.33 4.34 -16.93
CA ALA A 188 -2.10 3.66 -17.33
C ALA A 188 -1.44 2.96 -16.14
N HIS A 189 -1.40 3.62 -14.98
CA HIS A 189 -0.86 3.06 -13.76
C HIS A 189 -1.62 1.81 -13.29
N VAL A 190 -2.96 1.88 -13.26
CA VAL A 190 -3.81 0.73 -12.90
C VAL A 190 -3.64 -0.42 -13.90
N LEU A 191 -3.64 -0.11 -15.19
CA LEU A 191 -3.53 -1.11 -16.26
C LEU A 191 -2.19 -1.84 -16.16
N LEU A 192 -1.08 -1.10 -16.07
CA LEU A 192 0.25 -1.68 -16.01
C LEU A 192 0.46 -2.49 -14.73
N ALA A 193 0.01 -1.98 -13.57
CA ALA A 193 0.05 -2.72 -12.32
C ALA A 193 -0.73 -4.04 -12.40
N THR A 194 -1.87 -4.05 -13.10
CA THR A 194 -2.71 -5.25 -13.27
C THR A 194 -2.08 -6.25 -14.24
N LEU A 195 -1.52 -5.79 -15.36
CA LEU A 195 -0.89 -6.66 -16.36
C LEU A 195 0.40 -7.29 -15.86
N SER A 196 1.13 -6.57 -15.00
CA SER A 196 2.40 -7.00 -14.41
C SER A 196 2.24 -8.03 -13.29
N ILE A 197 1.01 -8.37 -12.88
CA ILE A 197 0.78 -9.45 -11.91
C ILE A 197 1.25 -10.77 -12.53
N PRO A 198 2.10 -11.56 -11.83
CA PRO A 198 2.58 -12.85 -12.29
C PRO A 198 1.43 -13.78 -12.68
N LEU A 199 1.63 -14.55 -13.74
CA LEU A 199 0.65 -15.54 -14.18
C LEU A 199 0.55 -16.65 -13.12
N PRO A 200 -0.66 -17.12 -12.78
CA PRO A 200 -0.82 -18.22 -11.84
C PRO A 200 -0.12 -19.47 -12.37
N SER A 201 0.42 -20.30 -11.48
CA SER A 201 1.03 -21.59 -11.85
C SER A 201 0.07 -22.43 -12.69
N ALA A 202 0.61 -23.12 -13.70
CA ALA A 202 -0.18 -24.05 -14.52
C ALA A 202 -0.57 -25.31 -13.72
N HIS A 203 0.21 -25.62 -12.68
CA HIS A 203 0.03 -26.76 -11.81
C HIS A 203 0.03 -26.31 -10.34
N PRO A 204 -1.04 -25.64 -9.88
CA PRO A 204 -1.16 -25.16 -8.51
C PRO A 204 -1.15 -26.29 -7.46
N GLU A 205 -1.34 -27.54 -7.88
CA GLU A 205 -1.15 -28.73 -7.06
C GLU A 205 0.31 -28.90 -6.60
N PHE A 206 1.30 -28.49 -7.40
CA PHE A 206 2.71 -28.57 -7.01
C PHE A 206 3.08 -27.54 -5.95
N ASP A 207 2.42 -26.38 -5.98
CA ASP A 207 2.61 -25.33 -4.96
C ASP A 207 2.15 -25.80 -3.57
N ARG A 208 1.16 -26.70 -3.50
CA ARG A 208 0.66 -27.29 -2.23
C ARG A 208 1.65 -28.24 -1.56
N PHE A 209 2.58 -28.84 -2.31
CA PHE A 209 3.61 -29.72 -1.73
C PHE A 209 4.78 -28.93 -1.13
N ILE A 210 4.93 -27.66 -1.48
CA ILE A 210 5.94 -26.75 -0.92
C ILE A 210 5.40 -26.03 0.32
N GLU A 211 4.09 -25.71 0.33
CA GLU A 211 3.44 -24.97 1.42
C GLU A 211 2.42 -25.85 2.17
N ALA A 212 2.86 -26.50 3.25
CA ALA A 212 2.05 -27.43 4.04
C ALA A 212 0.95 -26.79 4.93
N ASP A 213 0.73 -25.47 4.87
CA ASP A 213 -0.14 -24.77 5.82
C ASP A 213 -1.34 -24.05 5.18
N LYS A 214 -2.45 -23.98 5.93
CA LYS A 214 -3.63 -23.11 5.69
C LYS A 214 -3.31 -21.59 5.66
N SER A 215 -2.06 -21.22 5.89
CA SER A 215 -1.56 -19.84 6.05
C SER A 215 -1.80 -18.90 4.85
N PRO A 216 -1.64 -19.32 3.57
CA PRO A 216 -1.69 -18.39 2.44
C PRO A 216 -3.09 -17.80 2.19
N LEU A 217 -4.12 -18.66 2.26
CA LEU A 217 -5.50 -18.23 2.02
C LEU A 217 -6.01 -17.32 3.13
N GLU A 218 -5.72 -17.63 4.40
CA GLU A 218 -6.09 -16.79 5.54
C GLU A 218 -5.38 -15.43 5.48
N LYS A 219 -4.09 -15.41 5.11
CA LYS A 219 -3.34 -14.17 4.86
C LYS A 219 -4.01 -13.36 3.74
N ALA A 220 -4.30 -14.00 2.60
CA ALA A 220 -4.96 -13.34 1.48
C ALA A 220 -6.34 -12.78 1.86
N GLN A 221 -7.11 -13.49 2.68
CA GLN A 221 -8.40 -13.02 3.20
C GLN A 221 -8.24 -11.79 4.08
N LYS A 222 -7.27 -11.77 4.99
CA LYS A 222 -6.96 -10.60 5.83
C LYS A 222 -6.61 -9.39 4.97
N LEU A 223 -5.77 -9.57 3.94
CA LEU A 223 -5.41 -8.49 3.01
C LEU A 223 -6.61 -8.00 2.18
N ALA A 224 -7.53 -8.89 1.80
CA ALA A 224 -8.75 -8.53 1.08
C ALA A 224 -9.68 -7.65 1.93
N ILE A 225 -9.80 -7.96 3.23
CA ILE A 225 -10.60 -7.19 4.18
C ILE A 225 -10.09 -5.73 4.25
N LEU A 226 -8.78 -5.51 4.27
CA LEU A 226 -8.19 -4.15 4.29
C LEU A 226 -8.58 -3.31 3.07
N LEU A 227 -8.90 -3.95 1.94
CA LEU A 227 -9.38 -3.31 0.71
C LEU A 227 -10.91 -3.14 0.67
N GLY A 228 -11.64 -3.67 1.68
CA GLY A 228 -13.09 -3.77 1.67
C GLY A 228 -13.60 -4.79 0.64
N LEU A 229 -12.82 -5.82 0.33
CA LEU A 229 -13.21 -6.89 -0.58
C LEU A 229 -13.71 -8.11 0.22
N PRO A 230 -14.84 -8.72 -0.17
CA PRO A 230 -15.37 -9.90 0.53
C PRO A 230 -14.52 -11.16 0.31
N GLN A 231 -13.81 -11.23 -0.81
CA GLN A 231 -12.97 -12.35 -1.22
C GLN A 231 -11.64 -11.83 -1.77
N PRO A 232 -10.55 -12.62 -1.70
CA PRO A 232 -9.27 -12.24 -2.28
C PRO A 232 -9.41 -12.07 -3.80
N PRO A 233 -8.88 -10.96 -4.35
CA PRO A 233 -8.91 -10.75 -5.80
C PRO A 233 -8.03 -11.79 -6.50
N THR A 234 -8.34 -12.10 -7.75
CA THR A 234 -7.47 -12.86 -8.65
C THR A 234 -7.03 -11.98 -9.81
N ARG A 235 -5.93 -12.33 -10.49
CA ARG A 235 -5.50 -11.62 -11.71
C ARG A 235 -6.63 -11.53 -12.73
N VAL A 236 -7.35 -12.63 -12.95
CA VAL A 236 -8.48 -12.71 -13.90
C VAL A 236 -9.63 -11.79 -13.48
N SER A 237 -10.01 -11.78 -12.19
CA SER A 237 -11.08 -10.89 -11.72
C SER A 237 -10.69 -9.41 -11.83
N LEU A 238 -9.43 -9.07 -11.56
CA LEU A 238 -8.96 -7.69 -11.71
C LEU A 238 -8.94 -7.24 -13.16
N ILE A 239 -8.46 -8.08 -14.09
CA ILE A 239 -8.50 -7.76 -15.53
C ILE A 239 -9.93 -7.55 -16.00
N ARG A 240 -10.85 -8.44 -15.61
CA ARG A 240 -12.28 -8.29 -15.94
C ARG A 240 -12.83 -6.96 -15.43
N GLU A 241 -12.46 -6.56 -14.22
CA GLU A 241 -12.90 -5.31 -13.62
C GLU A 241 -12.29 -4.08 -14.31
N VAL A 242 -11.00 -4.12 -14.66
CA VAL A 242 -10.31 -3.09 -15.45
C VAL A 242 -11.00 -2.87 -16.80
N VAL A 243 -11.38 -3.95 -17.48
CA VAL A 243 -12.15 -3.90 -18.74
C VAL A 243 -13.55 -3.34 -18.50
N ARG A 244 -14.26 -3.79 -17.45
CA ARG A 244 -15.60 -3.28 -17.08
C ARG A 244 -15.62 -1.77 -16.85
N LEU A 245 -14.53 -1.22 -16.30
CA LEU A 245 -14.39 0.22 -16.05
C LEU A 245 -13.90 1.01 -17.27
N ASN A 246 -13.74 0.36 -18.43
CA ASN A 246 -13.22 0.93 -19.68
C ASN A 246 -11.80 1.51 -19.58
N VAL A 247 -10.97 1.02 -18.65
CA VAL A 247 -9.58 1.49 -18.47
C VAL A 247 -8.76 1.39 -19.77
N PRO A 248 -8.82 0.31 -20.59
CA PRO A 248 -8.06 0.24 -21.84
C PRO A 248 -8.38 1.34 -22.85
N GLN A 249 -9.58 1.93 -22.78
CA GLN A 249 -9.98 3.04 -23.66
C GLN A 249 -9.54 4.41 -23.14
N LEU A 250 -9.14 4.50 -21.86
CA LEU A 250 -8.71 5.73 -21.22
C LEU A 250 -7.19 5.93 -21.29
N VAL A 251 -6.43 4.89 -21.64
CA VAL A 251 -4.96 4.94 -21.78
C VAL A 251 -4.55 5.35 -23.21
N SER A 252 -3.27 5.71 -23.37
CA SER A 252 -2.68 5.92 -24.70
C SER A 252 -2.74 4.65 -25.56
N GLU A 253 -2.58 4.82 -26.86
CA GLU A 253 -2.60 3.73 -27.82
C GLU A 253 -1.56 2.65 -27.49
N ASP A 254 -0.35 3.03 -27.07
CA ASP A 254 0.72 2.09 -26.69
C ASP A 254 0.30 1.13 -25.55
N PHE A 255 -0.30 1.68 -24.48
CA PHE A 255 -0.75 0.87 -23.34
C PHE A 255 -2.02 0.08 -23.64
N ARG A 256 -2.87 0.56 -24.56
CA ARG A 256 -4.02 -0.20 -25.06
C ARG A 256 -3.56 -1.42 -25.88
N ASN A 257 -2.58 -1.21 -26.74
CA ASN A 257 -1.96 -2.26 -27.52
C ASN A 257 -1.27 -3.28 -26.61
N LEU A 258 -0.60 -2.83 -25.56
CA LEU A 258 -0.04 -3.70 -24.52
C LEU A 258 -1.08 -4.67 -23.93
N TYR A 259 -2.26 -4.17 -23.57
CA TYR A 259 -3.37 -5.01 -23.10
C TYR A 259 -3.80 -6.03 -24.17
N ASN A 260 -3.97 -5.60 -25.41
CA ASN A 260 -4.37 -6.49 -26.51
C ASN A 260 -3.33 -7.59 -26.75
N TRP A 261 -2.05 -7.25 -26.82
CA TRP A 261 -0.97 -8.22 -27.08
C TRP A 261 -0.80 -9.25 -25.96
N LEU A 262 -1.00 -8.85 -24.70
CA LEU A 262 -0.84 -9.76 -23.57
C LEU A 262 -2.09 -10.60 -23.29
N GLU A 263 -3.30 -10.07 -23.49
CA GLU A 263 -4.53 -10.74 -23.06
C GLU A 263 -5.45 -11.21 -24.18
N VAL A 264 -5.38 -10.63 -25.38
CA VAL A 264 -6.33 -10.88 -26.48
C VAL A 264 -5.66 -11.61 -27.65
N ASP A 265 -4.53 -11.09 -28.12
CA ASP A 265 -3.88 -11.58 -29.34
C ASP A 265 -3.06 -12.85 -29.07
N PHE A 266 -3.11 -13.76 -30.04
CA PHE A 266 -2.25 -14.93 -30.09
C PHE A 266 -1.20 -14.76 -31.20
N ASN A 267 -0.03 -14.20 -30.86
CA ASN A 267 1.06 -13.99 -31.80
C ASN A 267 2.43 -14.11 -31.10
N PRO A 268 2.90 -15.34 -30.82
CA PRO A 268 4.11 -15.57 -30.03
C PRO A 268 5.37 -14.99 -30.69
N LEU A 269 5.47 -15.03 -32.02
CA LEU A 269 6.69 -14.62 -32.75
C LEU A 269 7.01 -13.13 -32.61
N ASN A 270 5.98 -12.28 -32.56
CA ASN A 270 6.16 -10.82 -32.50
C ASN A 270 5.96 -10.25 -31.10
N LEU A 271 5.60 -11.08 -30.11
CA LEU A 271 5.22 -10.63 -28.77
C LEU A 271 6.35 -9.86 -28.10
N CYS A 272 7.56 -10.44 -28.02
CA CYS A 272 8.69 -9.79 -27.34
C CYS A 272 9.07 -8.46 -27.97
N GLN A 273 9.10 -8.37 -29.31
CA GLN A 273 9.44 -7.13 -30.00
C GLN A 273 8.41 -6.02 -29.72
N ARG A 274 7.11 -6.36 -29.73
CA ARG A 274 6.02 -5.42 -29.43
C ARG A 274 6.06 -4.93 -27.99
N ILE A 275 6.33 -5.82 -27.04
CA ILE A 275 6.46 -5.43 -25.62
C ILE A 275 7.71 -4.59 -25.40
N GLN A 276 8.83 -4.92 -26.05
CA GLN A 276 10.06 -4.16 -25.94
C GLN A 276 9.86 -2.70 -26.39
N SER A 277 9.12 -2.45 -27.49
CA SER A 277 8.84 -1.07 -27.90
C SER A 277 8.06 -0.27 -26.84
N VAL A 278 7.17 -0.92 -26.09
CA VAL A 278 6.44 -0.24 -24.98
C VAL A 278 7.35 -0.01 -23.79
N VAL A 279 8.24 -0.96 -23.48
CA VAL A 279 9.26 -0.79 -22.43
C VAL A 279 10.18 0.39 -22.75
N ASP A 280 10.65 0.49 -23.99
CA ASP A 280 11.48 1.60 -24.45
C ASP A 280 10.75 2.94 -24.31
N THR A 281 9.45 2.99 -24.61
CA THR A 281 8.60 4.17 -24.37
C THR A 281 8.50 4.54 -22.88
N ILE A 282 8.42 3.55 -21.98
CA ILE A 282 8.40 3.80 -20.53
C ILE A 282 9.76 4.31 -20.04
N GLU A 283 10.86 3.77 -20.54
CA GLU A 283 12.23 4.14 -20.14
C GLU A 283 12.65 5.51 -20.68
N SER A 284 12.24 5.84 -21.90
CA SER A 284 12.53 7.12 -22.57
C SER A 284 11.50 8.23 -22.27
N GLY A 285 10.39 7.88 -21.63
CA GLY A 285 9.31 8.81 -21.33
C GLY A 285 9.68 9.90 -20.32
N PRO A 286 8.85 10.96 -20.21
CA PRO A 286 9.08 12.06 -19.25
C PRO A 286 9.12 11.58 -17.79
N ALA A 287 9.57 12.44 -16.87
CA ALA A 287 9.65 12.10 -15.44
C ALA A 287 8.32 11.57 -14.84
N GLU A 288 7.17 11.90 -15.45
CA GLU A 288 5.85 11.39 -15.04
C GLU A 288 5.65 9.89 -15.29
N THR A 289 6.31 9.31 -16.31
CA THR A 289 6.36 7.87 -16.55
C THR A 289 7.29 7.13 -15.58
N SER A 290 8.04 7.84 -14.72
CA SER A 290 8.87 7.24 -13.67
C SER A 290 8.07 6.38 -12.69
N LEU A 291 6.79 6.71 -12.48
CA LEU A 291 5.87 5.88 -11.68
C LEU A 291 5.63 4.49 -12.27
N LEU A 292 5.85 4.34 -13.59
CA LEU A 292 5.65 3.09 -14.32
C LEU A 292 6.92 2.23 -14.41
N THR A 293 8.10 2.83 -14.23
CA THR A 293 9.40 2.15 -14.28
C THR A 293 9.48 0.92 -13.36
N PRO A 294 8.93 0.93 -12.12
CA PRO A 294 9.00 -0.25 -11.24
C PRO A 294 8.31 -1.50 -11.80
N TYR A 295 7.42 -1.37 -12.78
CA TYR A 295 6.69 -2.50 -13.37
C TYR A 295 7.44 -3.15 -14.53
N ILE A 296 8.50 -2.53 -15.08
CA ILE A 296 9.20 -3.02 -16.27
C ILE A 296 9.69 -4.46 -16.09
N GLN A 297 10.33 -4.77 -14.95
CA GLN A 297 10.85 -6.11 -14.71
C GLN A 297 9.73 -7.15 -14.65
N SER A 298 8.67 -6.87 -13.88
CA SER A 298 7.53 -7.79 -13.77
C SER A 298 6.79 -7.95 -15.09
N LEU A 299 6.73 -6.91 -15.92
CA LEU A 299 6.17 -6.98 -17.26
C LEU A 299 7.00 -7.89 -18.18
N LYS A 300 8.34 -7.79 -18.13
CA LYS A 300 9.25 -8.69 -18.87
C LYS A 300 9.04 -10.14 -18.44
N ASP A 301 8.96 -10.41 -17.14
CA ASP A 301 8.75 -11.75 -16.60
C ASP A 301 7.39 -12.34 -17.05
N VAL A 302 6.31 -11.55 -16.96
CA VAL A 302 4.98 -11.95 -17.44
C VAL A 302 4.99 -12.22 -18.95
N THR A 303 5.69 -11.40 -19.72
CA THR A 303 5.80 -11.55 -21.18
C THR A 303 6.48 -12.85 -21.56
N ILE A 304 7.61 -13.17 -20.91
CA ILE A 304 8.34 -14.43 -21.14
C ILE A 304 7.44 -15.63 -20.80
N MET A 305 6.75 -15.58 -19.66
CA MET A 305 5.83 -16.67 -19.27
C MET A 305 4.66 -16.81 -20.24
N ARG A 306 4.13 -15.70 -20.76
CA ARG A 306 3.07 -15.72 -21.78
C ARG A 306 3.58 -16.29 -23.10
N LEU A 307 4.78 -15.90 -23.53
CA LEU A 307 5.44 -16.42 -24.73
C LEU A 307 5.60 -17.94 -24.64
N ILE A 308 6.19 -18.44 -23.55
CA ILE A 308 6.41 -19.88 -23.34
C ILE A 308 5.09 -20.63 -23.40
N ARG A 309 4.03 -20.12 -22.78
CA ARG A 309 2.68 -20.71 -22.82
C ARG A 309 2.06 -20.72 -24.22
N GLN A 310 2.25 -19.68 -25.01
CA GLN A 310 1.74 -19.63 -26.39
C GLN A 310 2.52 -20.58 -27.28
N ILE A 311 3.84 -20.59 -27.15
CA ILE A 311 4.73 -21.46 -27.91
C ILE A 311 4.43 -22.94 -27.62
N SER A 312 4.24 -23.32 -26.35
CA SER A 312 3.96 -24.71 -25.96
C SER A 312 2.64 -25.25 -26.51
N GLN A 313 1.73 -24.39 -26.96
CA GLN A 313 0.46 -24.80 -27.58
C GLN A 313 0.60 -25.10 -29.08
N VAL A 314 1.67 -24.59 -29.73
CA VAL A 314 1.84 -24.65 -31.18
C VAL A 314 3.01 -25.55 -31.59
N TYR A 315 4.05 -25.60 -30.76
CA TYR A 315 5.29 -26.31 -31.06
C TYR A 315 5.48 -27.51 -30.13
N GLU A 316 5.83 -28.65 -30.71
CA GLU A 316 6.19 -29.87 -29.99
C GLU A 316 7.67 -29.90 -29.59
N SER A 317 8.55 -29.39 -30.45
CA SER A 317 9.99 -29.26 -30.18
C SER A 317 10.55 -27.97 -30.78
N ILE A 318 11.51 -27.36 -30.08
CA ILE A 318 12.17 -26.11 -30.49
C ILE A 318 13.65 -26.18 -30.17
N GLU A 319 14.47 -25.72 -31.10
CA GLU A 319 15.90 -25.55 -30.86
C GLU A 319 16.16 -24.36 -29.92
N PHE A 320 17.01 -24.56 -28.91
CA PHE A 320 17.35 -23.49 -27.96
C PHE A 320 17.96 -22.24 -28.64
N LYS A 321 18.63 -22.41 -29.78
CA LYS A 321 19.17 -21.28 -30.57
C LYS A 321 18.09 -20.39 -31.20
N ARG A 322 16.87 -20.90 -31.33
CA ARG A 322 15.73 -20.22 -31.96
C ARG A 322 14.89 -19.44 -30.94
N LEU A 323 14.97 -19.81 -29.66
CA LEU A 323 14.35 -19.12 -28.52
C LEU A 323 15.12 -17.86 -28.14
#